data_AF-O23177-F1
#
_entry.id   AF-O23177-F1
#
_cell.length_a   1.000
_cell.length_b   1.000
_cell.length_c   1.000
_cell.angle_alpha   90.00
_cell.angle_beta   90.00
_cell.angle_gamma   90.00
#
_symmetry.space_group_name_H-M   'P 1'
#
loop_
_entity.id
_entity.type
_entity.pdbx_description
1 polymer ?
#
loop_
_entity_poly.entity_id
_entity_poly.type
_entity_poly.pdbx_seq_one_letter_code
_entity_poly.pdbx_strand_id
1 'polypeptide(L)'
;MSDNKDRDSDSDAPEELTQEQAKLEEEALWKIQRENKNRVSREKKERRKLMAEQVTLRKSRKIEIIEDVVEEEEPEENSEALANKGFLSKDIIDFLAEREKQKAESDSEEEEIIDELPRKKKQKSSGIETVIYKEIPPPECLKTGLDFLKMRRAQVPRSSSVIKNSGQALRLATGAALAKKQRQRK
;
A
#
# COMPACT_ATOMS: atom_id res chain seq x y z
N MET A 1 74.89 3.67 -23.16
CA MET A 1 73.56 3.07 -23.10
C MET A 1 72.69 3.99 -22.28
N SER A 2 71.96 4.88 -22.95
CA SER A 2 71.02 5.80 -22.29
C SER A 2 69.65 5.48 -22.87
N ASP A 3 68.97 4.55 -22.22
CA ASP A 3 67.56 4.27 -22.47
C ASP A 3 66.73 5.38 -21.81
N ASN A 4 66.66 6.54 -22.46
CA ASN A 4 65.60 7.51 -22.20
C ASN A 4 64.32 6.91 -22.77
N LYS A 5 63.69 6.05 -21.96
CA LYS A 5 62.33 5.59 -22.19
C LYS A 5 61.43 6.76 -21.82
N ASP A 6 61.18 7.59 -22.83
CA ASP A 6 60.23 8.67 -22.77
C ASP A 6 58.90 8.13 -22.21
N ARG A 7 58.56 8.71 -21.07
CA ARG A 7 57.19 8.82 -20.60
C ARG A 7 56.38 9.45 -21.72
N ASP A 8 55.13 9.04 -21.86
CA ASP A 8 53.99 9.84 -22.35
C ASP A 8 52.97 8.94 -23.04
N SER A 9 52.08 8.32 -22.25
CA SER A 9 50.69 8.06 -22.67
C SER A 9 49.86 7.70 -21.43
N ASP A 10 49.81 8.63 -20.49
CA ASP A 10 48.77 8.70 -19.44
C ASP A 10 47.47 9.34 -19.98
N SER A 11 47.13 9.10 -21.25
CA SER A 11 45.81 9.50 -21.78
C SER A 11 44.80 8.39 -21.51
N ASP A 12 44.59 8.13 -20.22
CA ASP A 12 43.45 7.38 -19.67
C ASP A 12 42.23 8.31 -19.54
N ALA A 13 42.00 9.13 -20.58
CA ALA A 13 40.84 10.00 -20.64
C ALA A 13 39.68 9.17 -21.23
N PRO A 14 38.53 9.05 -20.53
CA PRO A 14 37.40 8.26 -21.01
C PRO A 14 36.98 8.77 -22.39
N GLU A 15 36.76 7.82 -23.31
CA GLU A 15 36.32 8.09 -24.68
C GLU A 15 35.27 9.20 -24.69
N GLU A 16 35.58 10.31 -25.37
CA GLU A 16 34.68 11.44 -25.51
C GLU A 16 33.46 10.99 -26.33
N LEU A 17 32.42 10.55 -25.63
CA LEU A 17 31.12 10.26 -26.21
C LEU A 17 30.66 11.52 -26.94
N THR A 18 30.60 11.44 -28.27
CA THR A 18 30.37 12.60 -29.13
C THR A 18 29.09 13.30 -28.69
N GLN A 19 29.12 14.62 -28.51
CA GLN A 19 28.00 15.40 -27.95
C GLN A 19 26.64 15.10 -28.58
N GLU A 20 26.61 14.70 -29.86
CA GLU A 20 25.42 14.28 -30.58
C GLU A 20 24.83 12.95 -30.07
N GLN A 21 25.67 11.96 -29.75
CA GLN A 21 25.24 10.68 -29.18
C GLN A 21 24.59 10.89 -27.81
N ALA A 22 25.18 11.72 -26.96
CA ALA A 22 24.63 12.05 -25.65
C ALA A 22 23.22 12.68 -25.76
N LYS A 23 23.01 13.58 -26.73
CA LYS A 23 21.69 14.18 -26.99
C LYS A 23 20.67 13.14 -27.47
N LEU A 24 21.06 12.21 -28.34
CA LEU A 24 20.17 11.14 -28.81
C LEU A 24 19.77 10.19 -27.68
N GLU A 25 20.71 9.80 -26.82
CA GLU A 25 20.44 9.00 -25.64
C GLU A 25 19.51 9.71 -24.66
N GLU A 26 19.75 11.01 -24.42
CA GLU A 26 18.88 11.82 -23.59
C GLU A 26 17.45 11.87 -24.15
N GLU A 27 17.27 12.16 -25.44
CA GLU A 27 15.94 12.13 -26.07
C GLU A 27 15.23 10.77 -25.92
N ALA A 28 15.97 9.67 -26.01
CA ALA A 28 15.45 8.32 -25.78
C ALA A 28 14.99 8.13 -24.32
N LEU A 29 15.79 8.57 -23.35
CA LEU A 29 15.42 8.53 -21.92
C LEU A 29 14.16 9.35 -21.64
N TRP A 30 14.04 10.54 -22.23
CA TRP A 30 12.87 11.39 -22.09
C TRP A 30 11.60 10.77 -22.73
N LYS A 31 11.74 10.04 -23.83
CA LYS A 31 10.63 9.28 -24.44
C LYS A 31 10.18 8.14 -23.51
N ILE A 32 11.12 7.33 -23.01
CA ILE A 32 10.84 6.23 -22.09
C ILE A 32 10.19 6.73 -20.79
N GLN A 33 10.67 7.85 -20.24
CA GLN A 33 10.13 8.41 -19.00
C GLN A 33 8.68 8.88 -19.18
N ARG A 34 8.35 9.53 -20.31
CA ARG A 34 6.97 9.93 -20.64
C ARG A 34 6.06 8.71 -20.83
N GLU A 35 6.52 7.70 -21.57
CA GLU A 35 5.76 6.47 -21.78
C GLU A 35 5.51 5.74 -20.45
N ASN A 36 6.52 5.61 -19.59
CA ASN A 36 6.38 4.98 -18.28
C ASN A 36 5.37 5.73 -17.39
N LYS A 37 5.42 7.07 -17.35
CA LYS A 37 4.44 7.88 -16.60
C LYS A 37 3.02 7.63 -17.11
N ASN A 38 2.82 7.54 -18.43
CA ASN A 38 1.53 7.26 -19.05
C ASN A 38 1.05 5.82 -18.81
N ARG A 39 1.96 4.84 -18.78
CA ARG A 39 1.64 3.44 -18.46
C ARG A 39 1.19 3.31 -17.01
N VAL A 40 1.96 3.87 -16.07
CA VAL A 40 1.65 3.82 -14.63
C VAL A 40 0.33 4.52 -14.31
N SER A 41 0.02 5.65 -14.96
CA SER A 41 -1.25 6.36 -14.73
C SER A 41 -2.46 5.55 -15.21
N ARG A 42 -2.36 4.87 -16.37
CA ARG A 42 -3.39 3.96 -16.89
C ARG A 42 -3.59 2.77 -15.97
N GLU A 43 -2.51 2.06 -15.60
CA GLU A 43 -2.56 0.90 -14.71
C GLU A 43 -3.17 1.28 -13.34
N LYS A 44 -2.78 2.43 -12.77
CA LYS A 44 -3.37 2.95 -11.52
C LYS A 44 -4.87 3.28 -11.67
N LYS A 45 -5.31 3.74 -12.84
CA LYS A 45 -6.74 4.00 -13.11
C LYS A 45 -7.51 2.69 -13.24
N GLU A 46 -6.98 1.70 -13.96
CA GLU A 46 -7.59 0.37 -14.12
C GLU A 46 -7.69 -0.36 -12.79
N ARG A 47 -6.63 -0.35 -11.97
CA ARG A 47 -6.66 -0.93 -10.63
C ARG A 47 -7.75 -0.32 -9.74
N ARG A 48 -7.93 1.00 -9.82
CA ARG A 48 -9.02 1.69 -9.08
C ARG A 48 -10.40 1.30 -9.61
N LYS A 49 -10.58 1.12 -10.92
CA LYS A 49 -11.84 0.64 -11.50
C LYS A 49 -12.18 -0.76 -11.00
N LEU A 50 -11.23 -1.69 -11.06
CA LEU A 50 -11.41 -3.06 -10.57
C LEU A 50 -11.74 -3.10 -9.07
N MET A 51 -11.07 -2.27 -8.26
CA MET A 51 -11.42 -2.16 -6.85
C MET A 51 -12.82 -1.58 -6.64
N ALA A 52 -13.22 -0.57 -7.41
CA ALA A 52 -14.58 -0.03 -7.33
C ALA A 52 -15.63 -1.07 -7.71
N GLU A 53 -15.40 -1.88 -8.75
CA GLU A 53 -16.29 -2.99 -9.13
C GLU A 53 -16.37 -4.08 -8.05
N GLN A 54 -15.25 -4.42 -7.41
CA GLN A 54 -15.24 -5.39 -6.30
C GLN A 54 -15.93 -4.87 -5.04
N VAL A 55 -15.81 -3.58 -4.75
CA VAL A 55 -16.45 -2.94 -3.58
C VAL A 55 -17.94 -2.73 -3.85
N THR A 56 -18.28 -2.26 -5.05
CA THR A 56 -19.66 -2.09 -5.51
C THR A 56 -20.12 -3.35 -6.25
N LEU A 57 -20.18 -4.48 -5.54
CA LEU A 57 -20.98 -5.60 -6.02
C LEU A 57 -22.41 -5.09 -6.18
N ARG A 58 -22.79 -4.74 -7.42
CA ARG A 58 -24.18 -4.43 -7.78
C ARG A 58 -24.98 -5.68 -7.49
N LYS A 59 -25.56 -5.76 -6.28
CA LYS A 59 -26.46 -6.83 -5.85
C LYS A 59 -27.71 -6.95 -6.73
N SER A 60 -27.94 -6.03 -7.67
CA SER A 60 -29.14 -5.98 -8.48
C SER A 60 -29.15 -6.82 -9.76
N ARG A 61 -28.04 -7.44 -10.21
CA ARG A 61 -28.13 -8.34 -11.41
C ARG A 61 -28.84 -9.68 -11.14
N LYS A 62 -29.41 -9.87 -9.94
CA LYS A 62 -30.25 -11.03 -9.61
C LYS A 62 -31.73 -10.69 -9.43
N ILE A 63 -32.17 -9.44 -9.58
CA ILE A 63 -33.55 -9.04 -9.23
C ILE A 63 -34.42 -8.69 -10.44
N GLU A 64 -33.93 -8.81 -11.69
CA GLU A 64 -34.81 -8.70 -12.88
C GLU A 64 -35.81 -9.89 -13.04
N ILE A 65 -36.06 -10.69 -12.00
CA ILE A 65 -37.09 -11.73 -12.00
C ILE A 65 -38.14 -11.50 -10.88
N ILE A 66 -38.05 -10.41 -10.10
CA ILE A 66 -39.00 -10.14 -9.02
C ILE A 66 -39.44 -8.67 -9.08
N GLU A 67 -39.93 -8.25 -10.24
CA GLU A 67 -40.93 -7.19 -10.36
C GLU A 67 -42.26 -7.87 -10.61
N ASP A 68 -42.93 -8.24 -9.53
CA ASP A 68 -44.38 -8.33 -9.43
C ASP A 68 -44.68 -8.83 -8.03
N VAL A 69 -45.79 -8.36 -7.44
CA VAL A 69 -46.34 -8.77 -6.15
C VAL A 69 -46.06 -7.75 -5.01
N VAL A 70 -47.06 -6.89 -4.86
CA VAL A 70 -47.50 -6.10 -3.69
C VAL A 70 -46.96 -4.66 -3.59
N GLU A 71 -47.57 -3.77 -4.39
CA GLU A 71 -48.19 -2.57 -3.80
C GLU A 71 -49.18 -3.02 -2.72
N GLU A 72 -49.14 -2.40 -1.53
CA GLU A 72 -50.29 -2.10 -0.65
C GLU A 72 -49.81 -1.99 0.83
N GLU A 73 -50.05 -0.81 1.39
CA GLU A 73 -50.36 -0.55 2.81
C GLU A 73 -49.27 -0.43 3.91
N GLU A 74 -49.42 0.70 4.63
CA GLU A 74 -49.11 0.99 6.04
C GLU A 74 -47.68 1.46 6.45
N PRO A 75 -47.56 2.65 7.06
CA PRO A 75 -46.28 3.27 7.44
C PRO A 75 -45.82 2.81 8.83
N GLU A 76 -45.76 1.50 9.06
CA GLU A 76 -44.98 0.94 10.17
C GLU A 76 -43.77 0.22 9.60
N GLU A 77 -42.89 0.97 8.93
CA GLU A 77 -41.59 0.45 8.51
C GLU A 77 -40.78 0.10 9.76
N ASN A 78 -40.89 -1.17 10.13
CA ASN A 78 -40.08 -1.87 11.11
C ASN A 78 -38.61 -1.49 10.90
N SER A 79 -37.89 -1.19 11.99
CA SER A 79 -36.46 -0.85 11.95
C SER A 79 -35.63 -1.90 11.19
N GLU A 80 -36.06 -3.16 11.21
CA GLU A 80 -35.47 -4.24 10.40
C GLU A 80 -35.67 -4.07 8.89
N ALA A 81 -36.83 -3.60 8.43
CA ALA A 81 -37.09 -3.37 7.01
C ALA A 81 -36.21 -2.23 6.47
N LEU A 82 -36.01 -1.17 7.26
CA LEU A 82 -35.09 -0.09 6.91
C LEU A 82 -33.63 -0.56 6.85
N ALA A 83 -33.20 -1.38 7.81
CA ALA A 83 -31.86 -1.96 7.82
C ALA A 83 -31.61 -2.84 6.58
N ASN A 84 -32.61 -3.62 6.16
CA ASN A 84 -32.54 -4.43 4.94
C ASN A 84 -32.47 -3.58 3.66
N LYS A 85 -33.15 -2.42 3.65
CA LYS A 85 -33.07 -1.41 2.57
C LYS A 85 -31.77 -0.59 2.62
N GLY A 86 -30.93 -0.77 3.64
CA GLY A 86 -29.64 -0.07 3.80
C GLY A 86 -29.75 1.31 4.45
N PHE A 87 -30.89 1.63 5.06
CA PHE A 87 -31.06 2.84 5.86
C PHE A 87 -30.62 2.61 7.32
N LEU A 88 -30.22 3.70 7.98
CA LEU A 88 -29.98 3.69 9.42
C LEU A 88 -31.31 3.47 10.16
N SER A 89 -31.24 2.85 11.34
CA SER A 89 -32.38 2.77 12.25
C SER A 89 -32.86 4.16 12.63
N LYS A 90 -34.18 4.31 12.82
CA LYS A 90 -34.84 5.56 13.23
C LYS A 90 -34.17 6.17 14.46
N ASP A 91 -33.85 5.35 15.47
CA ASP A 91 -33.17 5.77 16.70
C ASP A 91 -31.82 6.49 16.45
N ILE A 92 -31.04 6.05 15.45
CA ILE A 92 -29.75 6.66 15.12
C ILE A 92 -29.99 7.98 14.36
N ILE A 93 -30.99 8.02 13.49
CA ILE A 93 -31.35 9.22 12.73
C ILE A 93 -31.81 10.33 13.69
N ASP A 94 -32.67 9.99 14.65
CA ASP A 94 -33.17 10.94 15.65
C ASP A 94 -32.04 11.45 16.55
N PHE A 95 -31.15 10.57 17.01
CA PHE A 95 -29.96 10.96 17.77
C PHE A 95 -29.06 11.94 17.01
N LEU A 96 -28.85 11.73 15.70
CA LEU A 96 -28.06 12.64 14.87
C LEU A 96 -28.76 13.98 14.69
N ALA A 97 -30.08 13.98 14.51
CA ALA A 97 -30.88 15.19 14.37
C ALA A 97 -30.88 16.05 15.65
N GLU A 98 -30.97 15.44 16.83
CA GLU A 98 -30.86 16.15 18.11
C GLU A 98 -29.50 16.81 18.29
N ARG A 99 -28.43 16.09 17.95
CA ARG A 99 -27.07 16.62 18.01
C ARG A 99 -26.85 17.78 17.04
N GLU A 100 -27.44 17.70 15.85
CA GLU A 100 -27.39 18.80 14.87
C GLU A 100 -28.12 20.04 15.39
N LYS A 101 -29.30 19.89 16.00
CA LYS A 101 -30.04 21.00 16.62
C LYS A 101 -29.25 21.67 17.74
N GLN A 102 -28.65 20.90 18.65
CA GLN A 102 -27.80 21.47 19.72
C GLN A 102 -26.61 22.25 19.17
N LYS A 103 -25.99 21.76 18.09
CA LYS A 103 -24.84 22.43 17.47
C LYS A 103 -25.25 23.71 16.73
N ALA A 104 -26.43 23.74 16.12
CA ALA A 104 -26.95 24.92 15.43
C ALA A 104 -27.33 26.04 16.41
N GLU A 105 -27.87 25.70 17.59
CA GLU A 105 -28.21 26.69 18.61
C GLU A 105 -26.97 27.41 19.18
N SER A 106 -25.82 26.73 19.28
CA SER A 106 -24.57 27.34 19.78
C SER A 106 -23.85 28.26 18.79
N ASP A 107 -24.33 28.39 17.55
CA ASP A 107 -23.72 29.26 16.53
C ASP A 107 -24.62 30.45 16.16
N SER A 108 -25.79 30.60 16.80
CA SER A 108 -26.79 31.58 16.35
C SER A 108 -26.79 32.93 17.06
N GLU A 109 -26.20 33.09 18.23
CA GLU A 109 -26.19 34.39 18.92
C GLU A 109 -24.94 34.49 19.78
N GLU A 110 -23.85 34.97 19.19
CA GLU A 110 -22.89 35.88 19.82
C GLU A 110 -21.75 36.09 18.82
N GLU A 111 -21.86 37.13 18.01
CA GLU A 111 -20.68 37.88 17.59
C GLU A 111 -20.06 38.53 18.83
N GLU A 112 -19.57 37.71 19.76
CA GLU A 112 -18.58 38.18 20.70
C GLU A 112 -17.33 38.44 19.87
N ILE A 113 -17.06 39.73 19.77
CA ILE A 113 -15.82 40.35 19.33
C ILE A 113 -14.70 39.63 20.08
N ILE A 114 -14.19 38.54 19.51
CA ILE A 114 -12.98 37.90 20.00
C ILE A 114 -11.88 38.88 19.62
N ASP A 115 -11.61 39.79 20.56
CA ASP A 115 -10.46 40.67 20.58
C ASP A 115 -9.28 39.91 19.99
N GLU A 116 -8.66 40.51 18.98
CA GLU A 116 -7.56 39.95 18.21
C GLU A 116 -6.38 39.60 19.12
N LEU A 117 -6.47 38.45 19.80
CA LEU A 117 -5.38 37.97 20.62
C LEU A 117 -4.20 37.71 19.69
N PRO A 118 -3.02 38.28 20.00
CA PRO A 118 -1.90 38.28 19.09
C PRO A 118 -1.53 36.85 18.74
N ARG A 119 -1.53 36.56 17.43
CA ARG A 119 -1.16 35.26 16.86
C ARG A 119 0.19 34.84 17.43
N LYS A 120 0.19 33.96 18.43
CA LYS A 120 1.43 33.38 18.92
C LYS A 120 2.04 32.60 17.78
N LYS A 121 3.24 33.00 17.36
CA LYS A 121 4.06 32.22 16.43
C LYS A 121 4.14 30.81 17.00
N LYS A 122 3.67 29.81 16.25
CA LYS A 122 3.87 28.42 16.63
C LYS A 122 5.38 28.24 16.76
N GLN A 123 5.84 27.94 17.98
CA GLN A 123 7.21 27.48 18.12
C GLN A 123 7.35 26.27 17.20
N LYS A 124 8.48 26.20 16.51
CA LYS A 124 8.86 25.02 15.75
C LYS A 124 8.86 23.90 16.78
N SER A 125 7.82 23.06 16.79
CA SER A 125 7.90 21.76 17.44
C SER A 125 9.18 21.16 16.91
N SER A 126 10.09 20.80 17.81
CA SER A 126 11.29 20.04 17.49
C SER A 126 10.91 19.05 16.41
N GLY A 127 11.50 19.23 15.22
CA GLY A 127 11.17 18.41 14.06
C GLY A 127 11.22 16.96 14.47
N ILE A 128 10.24 16.18 14.00
CA ILE A 128 10.10 14.72 14.12
C ILE A 128 11.28 14.13 14.90
N GLU A 129 11.05 13.89 16.20
CA GLU A 129 12.04 13.30 17.09
C GLU A 129 12.72 12.15 16.36
N THR A 130 14.05 12.18 16.27
CA THR A 130 14.81 11.15 15.55
C THR A 130 14.62 9.83 16.29
N VAL A 131 13.63 9.05 15.87
CA VAL A 131 13.35 7.74 16.46
C VAL A 131 14.46 6.79 16.04
N ILE A 132 15.13 6.19 17.01
CA ILE A 132 16.13 5.17 16.75
C ILE A 132 15.42 3.92 16.24
N TYR A 133 15.72 3.50 15.01
CA TYR A 133 15.06 2.37 14.35
C TYR A 133 15.09 1.06 15.17
N LYS A 134 16.08 0.89 16.06
CA LYS A 134 16.20 -0.27 16.95
C LYS A 134 15.17 -0.30 18.08
N GLU A 135 14.61 0.86 18.45
CA GLU A 135 13.61 0.98 19.51
C GLU A 135 12.19 0.74 18.98
N ILE A 136 12.00 0.82 17.67
CA ILE A 136 10.71 0.57 17.03
C ILE A 136 10.47 -0.95 17.02
N PRO A 137 9.43 -1.44 17.71
CA PRO A 137 9.09 -2.86 17.66
C PRO A 137 8.70 -3.27 16.23
N PRO A 138 9.00 -4.51 15.80
CA PRO A 138 8.60 -4.99 14.50
C PRO A 138 7.08 -4.88 14.31
N PRO A 139 6.62 -4.45 13.13
CA PRO A 139 5.20 -4.29 12.88
C PRO A 139 4.47 -5.64 12.96
N GLU A 140 3.24 -5.59 13.46
CA GLU A 140 2.40 -6.77 13.68
C GLU A 140 2.13 -7.57 12.40
N CYS A 141 2.12 -6.90 11.25
CA CYS A 141 1.93 -7.53 9.94
C CYS A 141 2.97 -8.61 9.61
N LEU A 142 4.18 -8.55 10.20
CA LEU A 142 5.19 -9.59 10.03
C LEU A 142 4.78 -10.88 10.76
N LYS A 143 4.12 -10.80 11.91
CA LYS A 143 3.61 -11.96 12.66
C LYS A 143 2.50 -12.63 11.85
N THR A 144 1.52 -11.84 11.40
CA THR A 144 0.42 -12.32 10.54
C THR A 144 0.95 -12.96 9.25
N GLY A 145 1.95 -12.35 8.61
CA GLY A 145 2.58 -12.89 7.40
C GLY A 145 3.30 -14.22 7.64
N LEU A 146 4.02 -14.35 8.75
CA LEU A 146 4.70 -15.59 9.13
C LEU A 146 3.72 -16.71 9.47
N ASP A 147 2.64 -16.39 10.19
CA ASP A 147 1.59 -17.36 10.51
C ASP A 147 0.86 -17.82 9.24
N PHE A 148 0.55 -16.90 8.32
CA PHE A 148 0.01 -17.24 7.01
C PHE A 148 0.93 -18.17 6.23
N LEU A 149 2.24 -17.86 6.19
CA LEU A 149 3.23 -18.72 5.53
C LEU A 149 3.34 -20.09 6.20
N LYS A 150 3.22 -20.17 7.53
CA LYS A 150 3.23 -21.42 8.28
C LYS A 150 2.00 -22.27 7.96
N MET A 151 0.81 -21.67 7.93
CA MET A 151 -0.44 -22.31 7.52
C MET A 151 -0.35 -22.82 6.08
N ARG A 152 0.07 -21.97 5.15
CA ARG A 152 0.27 -22.35 3.75
C ARG A 152 1.33 -23.44 3.60
N ARG A 153 2.43 -23.40 4.37
CA ARG A 153 3.47 -24.44 4.36
C ARG A 153 2.92 -25.79 4.82
N ALA A 154 2.02 -25.81 5.79
CA ALA A 154 1.37 -27.03 6.30
C ALA A 154 0.31 -27.58 5.33
N GLN A 155 -0.36 -26.72 4.56
CA GLN A 155 -1.35 -27.13 3.58
C GLN A 155 -0.76 -27.87 2.37
N VAL A 156 0.51 -27.64 2.03
CA VAL A 156 1.16 -28.32 0.89
C VAL A 156 1.44 -29.79 1.24
N PRO A 157 0.85 -30.76 0.50
CA PRO A 157 1.13 -32.18 0.72
C PRO A 157 2.61 -32.46 0.51
N ARG A 158 3.30 -32.84 1.59
CA ARG A 158 4.70 -33.28 1.57
C ARG A 158 4.81 -34.52 2.44
N SER A 159 5.76 -35.40 2.12
CA SER A 159 6.07 -36.50 3.03
C SER A 159 6.54 -35.95 4.38
N SER A 160 6.06 -36.56 5.46
CA SER A 160 6.36 -36.13 6.84
C SER A 160 7.88 -36.07 7.11
N SER A 161 8.65 -36.94 6.47
CA SER A 161 10.12 -36.95 6.50
C SER A 161 10.74 -35.66 5.94
N VAL A 162 10.22 -35.13 4.83
CA VAL A 162 10.70 -33.88 4.23
C VAL A 162 10.31 -32.67 5.10
N ILE A 163 9.15 -32.70 5.76
CA ILE A 163 8.72 -31.63 6.67
C ILE A 163 9.63 -31.56 7.89
N LYS A 164 9.89 -32.71 8.54
CA LYS A 164 10.75 -32.81 9.73
C LYS A 164 12.22 -32.54 9.41
N ASN A 165 12.69 -32.92 8.21
CA ASN A 165 14.06 -32.76 7.78
C ASN A 165 14.22 -31.79 6.59
N SER A 166 13.49 -30.66 6.58
CA SER A 166 13.48 -29.75 5.42
C SER A 166 14.87 -29.21 5.07
N GLY A 167 15.73 -29.05 6.09
CA GLY A 167 17.09 -28.53 5.92
C GLY A 167 18.09 -29.51 5.30
N GLN A 168 17.83 -30.83 5.33
CA GLN A 168 18.65 -31.82 4.62
C GLN A 168 17.94 -32.39 3.39
N ALA A 169 16.62 -32.58 3.45
CA ALA A 169 15.84 -33.16 2.36
C ALA A 169 15.95 -32.36 1.06
N LEU A 170 15.94 -31.01 1.16
CA LEU A 170 16.13 -30.16 -0.02
C LEU A 170 17.58 -30.08 -0.51
N ARG A 171 18.58 -30.49 0.28
CA ARG A 171 19.98 -30.47 -0.16
C ARG A 171 20.25 -31.44 -1.31
N LEU A 172 19.47 -32.51 -1.43
CA LEU A 172 19.53 -33.41 -2.58
C LEU A 172 19.05 -32.72 -3.86
N ALA A 173 18.05 -31.84 -3.75
CA ALA A 173 17.53 -31.09 -4.90
C ALA A 173 18.43 -29.90 -5.29
N THR A 174 19.05 -29.23 -4.31
CA THR A 174 19.82 -28.00 -4.57
C THR A 174 21.33 -28.22 -4.69
N GLY A 175 21.82 -29.47 -4.70
CA GLY A 175 23.26 -29.77 -4.81
C GLY A 175 24.11 -29.30 -3.62
N ALA A 176 23.50 -28.65 -2.61
CA ALA A 176 24.20 -28.06 -1.47
C ALA A 176 24.76 -29.09 -0.48
N ALA A 177 24.53 -30.39 -0.71
CA ALA A 177 25.11 -31.47 0.10
C ALA A 177 26.66 -31.46 0.12
N LEU A 178 27.32 -30.80 -0.85
CA LEU A 178 28.78 -30.74 -0.92
C LEU A 178 29.45 -29.75 0.06
N ALA A 179 28.70 -28.82 0.68
CA ALA A 179 29.33 -27.71 1.40
C ALA A 179 29.85 -28.04 2.82
N LYS A 180 29.49 -29.17 3.42
CA LYS A 180 29.88 -29.46 4.83
C LYS A 180 31.20 -30.19 5.02
N LYS A 181 31.94 -30.56 3.96
CA LYS A 181 33.19 -31.32 4.11
C LYS A 181 34.46 -30.46 4.29
N GLN A 182 34.38 -29.13 4.29
CA GLN A 182 35.58 -28.27 4.39
C GLN A 182 35.60 -27.36 5.63
N ARG A 183 35.39 -27.91 6.83
CA ARG A 183 35.72 -27.21 8.08
C ARG A 183 36.26 -28.15 9.16
N GLN A 184 37.25 -28.97 8.80
CA GLN A 184 38.16 -29.62 9.76
C GLN A 184 39.52 -29.80 9.09
N ARG A 185 40.25 -28.71 8.89
CA ARG A 185 41.69 -28.77 8.59
C ARG A 185 42.38 -27.62 9.32
N LYS A 186 43.04 -28.00 10.42
CA LYS A 186 44.13 -27.35 11.16
C LYS A 186 43.88 -25.94 11.68
#